data_AF-A0A6P2C5N6-F1
#
_entry.id   AF-A0A6P2C5N6-F1
#
_cell.length_a   1.000
_cell.length_b   1.000
_cell.length_c   1.000
_cell.angle_alpha   90.00
_cell.angle_beta   90.00
_cell.angle_gamma   90.00
#
_symmetry.space_group_name_H-M   'P 1'
#
loop_
_entity.id
_entity.type
_entity.pdbx_description
1 polymer ?
#
loop_
_entity_poly.entity_id
_entity_poly.type
_entity_poly.pdbx_seq_one_letter_code
_entity_poly.pdbx_strand_id
1 'polypeptide(L)'
;MLASTLASLGYVEELRGDLDAAEACHRESLLLARDQPDGATVALALEGLACVAAARRQPRRAAILLGAAESVREGAGTPLPAQERADVERATEAALSSLGAQDLAGLLEQGRRMSVPDAATSMND
;
A
#
# COMPACT_ATOMS: atom_id res chain seq x y z
N MET A 1 13.48 11.41 -5.90
CA MET A 1 14.21 10.22 -6.39
C MET A 1 14.53 9.23 -5.28
N LEU A 2 15.04 9.62 -4.11
CA LEU A 2 15.33 8.66 -3.03
C LEU A 2 14.07 7.89 -2.55
N ALA A 3 12.94 8.58 -2.37
CA ALA A 3 11.68 7.96 -1.96
C ALA A 3 11.18 6.91 -2.97
N SER A 4 11.09 7.25 -4.26
CA SER A 4 10.67 6.30 -5.30
C SER A 4 11.61 5.09 -5.41
N THR A 5 12.92 5.26 -5.22
CA THR A 5 13.88 4.14 -5.19
C THR A 5 13.64 3.20 -4.01
N LEU A 6 13.35 3.75 -2.83
CA LEU A 6 12.98 2.95 -1.65
C LEU A 6 11.67 2.21 -1.86
N ALA A 7 10.67 2.84 -2.49
CA ALA A 7 9.43 2.14 -2.84
C ALA A 7 9.70 0.95 -3.77
N SER A 8 10.48 1.13 -4.83
CA SER A 8 10.85 0.01 -5.73
C SER A 8 11.67 -1.07 -5.02
N LEU A 9 12.58 -0.69 -4.10
CA LEU A 9 13.33 -1.66 -3.30
C LEU A 9 12.40 -2.49 -2.41
N GLY A 10 11.36 -1.88 -1.83
CA GLY A 10 10.39 -2.59 -1.00
C GLY A 10 9.70 -3.74 -1.75
N TYR A 11 9.31 -3.53 -3.01
CA TYR A 11 8.77 -4.60 -3.87
C TYR A 11 9.81 -5.70 -4.13
N VAL A 12 11.07 -5.34 -4.34
CA VAL A 12 12.15 -6.33 -4.54
C VAL A 12 12.36 -7.18 -3.28
N GLU A 13 12.33 -6.58 -2.09
CA GLU A 13 12.46 -7.34 -0.83
C GLU A 13 11.22 -8.20 -0.55
N GLU A 14 10.01 -7.76 -0.92
CA GLU A 14 8.80 -8.58 -0.86
C GLU A 14 8.92 -9.82 -1.74
N LEU A 15 9.40 -9.67 -2.98
CA LEU A 15 9.67 -10.79 -3.89
C LEU A 15 10.74 -11.76 -3.37
N ARG A 16 11.67 -11.28 -2.54
CA ARG A 16 12.68 -12.12 -1.87
C ARG A 16 12.14 -12.79 -0.60
N GLY A 17 10.94 -12.43 -0.16
CA GLY A 17 10.32 -12.91 1.05
C GLY A 17 10.79 -12.21 2.33
N ASP A 18 11.63 -11.16 2.22
CA ASP A 18 12.03 -10.35 3.37
C ASP A 18 10.98 -9.25 3.61
N LEU A 19 9.88 -9.66 4.25
CA LEU A 19 8.74 -8.80 4.51
C LEU A 19 9.06 -7.66 5.49
N ASP A 20 10.06 -7.84 6.36
CA ASP A 20 10.50 -6.83 7.32
C ASP A 20 11.29 -5.73 6.61
N ALA A 21 12.22 -6.11 5.74
CA ALA A 21 12.93 -5.17 4.89
C ALA A 21 11.99 -4.44 3.92
N ALA A 22 11.02 -5.15 3.33
CA ALA A 22 10.00 -4.57 2.47
C ALA A 22 9.17 -3.49 3.19
N GLU A 23 8.66 -3.80 4.38
CA GLU A 23 7.92 -2.81 5.19
C GLU A 23 8.79 -1.60 5.53
N ALA A 24 10.04 -1.82 5.96
CA ALA A 24 10.96 -0.73 6.29
C ALA A 24 11.16 0.21 5.10
N CYS A 25 11.41 -0.34 3.90
CA CYS A 25 11.60 0.44 2.68
C CYS A 25 10.38 1.29 2.32
N HIS A 26 9.17 0.72 2.37
CA HIS A 26 7.96 1.48 2.06
C HIS A 26 7.63 2.55 3.11
N ARG A 27 7.87 2.27 4.40
CA ARG A 27 7.70 3.27 5.46
C ARG A 27 8.69 4.42 5.33
N GLU A 28 9.94 4.13 5.02
CA GLU A 28 10.96 5.14 4.79
C GLU A 28 10.65 5.99 3.54
N SER A 29 10.16 5.35 2.47
CA SER A 29 9.64 6.06 1.29
C SER A 29 8.52 7.04 1.66
N LEU A 30 7.53 6.61 2.45
CA LEU A 30 6.45 7.49 2.91
C LEU A 30 6.96 8.65 3.74
N LEU A 31 7.92 8.41 4.65
CA LEU A 31 8.50 9.46 5.48
C LEU A 31 9.19 10.53 4.62
N LEU A 32 9.97 10.12 3.62
CA LEU A 32 10.66 11.04 2.71
C LEU A 32 9.70 11.76 1.76
N ALA A 33 8.58 11.13 1.39
CA ALA A 33 7.55 11.74 0.55
C ALA A 33 6.70 12.78 1.29
N ARG A 34 6.82 12.92 2.62
CA ARG A 34 6.09 13.96 3.40
C ARG A 34 6.50 15.38 3.02
N ASP A 35 7.79 15.60 2.76
CA ASP A 35 8.33 16.95 2.55
C ASP A 35 8.23 17.40 1.08
N GLN A 36 8.03 16.45 0.16
CA GLN A 36 7.79 16.67 -1.27
C GLN A 36 6.75 15.65 -1.75
N PRO A 37 5.45 15.91 -1.54
CA PRO A 37 4.40 14.94 -1.84
C PRO A 37 4.20 14.80 -3.35
N ASP A 38 5.04 13.96 -3.96
CA ASP A 38 4.70 13.28 -5.20
C ASP A 38 3.66 12.22 -4.88
N GLY A 39 2.40 12.50 -5.23
CA GLY A 39 1.28 11.59 -4.99
C GLY A 39 1.50 10.20 -5.58
N ALA A 40 2.25 10.09 -6.69
CA ALA A 40 2.59 8.79 -7.26
C ALA A 40 3.48 7.95 -6.32
N THR A 41 4.50 8.57 -5.72
CA THR A 41 5.39 7.91 -4.76
C THR A 41 4.66 7.54 -3.46
N VAL A 42 3.76 8.41 -2.98
CA VAL A 42 2.95 8.12 -1.79
C VAL A 42 2.01 6.92 -2.04
N ALA A 43 1.29 6.91 -3.16
CA ALA A 43 0.43 5.79 -3.52
C ALA A 43 1.21 4.49 -3.67
N LEU A 44 2.35 4.53 -4.37
CA LEU A 44 3.21 3.37 -4.57
C LEU A 44 3.70 2.75 -3.26
N ALA A 45 4.06 3.59 -2.28
CA ALA A 45 4.49 3.10 -0.98
C ALA A 45 3.33 2.51 -0.14
N LEU A 46 2.11 3.06 -0.24
CA LEU A 46 0.92 2.49 0.39
C LEU A 46 0.54 1.13 -0.21
N GLU A 47 0.63 1.00 -1.54
CA GLU A 47 0.41 -0.27 -2.26
C GLU A 47 1.43 -1.34 -1.86
N GLY A 48 2.71 -0.96 -1.75
CA GLY A 48 3.75 -1.84 -1.25
C GLY A 48 3.48 -2.33 0.17
N LEU A 49 3.07 -1.43 1.08
CA LEU A 49 2.64 -1.83 2.43
C LEU A 49 1.41 -2.75 2.40
N ALA A 50 0.48 -2.55 1.46
CA ALA A 50 -0.66 -3.44 1.30
C ALA A 50 -0.24 -4.85 0.86
N CYS A 51 0.73 -4.95 -0.04
CA CYS A 51 1.31 -6.21 -0.48
C CYS A 51 1.98 -6.95 0.70
N VAL A 52 2.78 -6.22 1.50
CA VAL A 52 3.38 -6.78 2.72
C VAL A 52 2.31 -7.24 3.72
N ALA A 53 1.27 -6.45 3.95
CA ALA A 53 0.17 -6.82 4.83
C ALA A 53 -0.57 -8.08 4.34
N ALA A 54 -0.82 -8.19 3.03
CA ALA A 54 -1.41 -9.39 2.42
C ALA A 54 -0.51 -10.62 2.62
N ALA A 55 0.79 -10.50 2.37
CA ALA A 55 1.77 -11.57 2.60
C ALA A 55 1.82 -12.00 4.07
N ARG A 56 1.68 -11.07 5.00
CA ARG A 56 1.58 -11.33 6.46
C ARG A 56 0.19 -11.78 6.93
N ARG A 57 -0.75 -12.06 6.02
CA ARG A 57 -2.12 -12.49 6.37
C ARG A 57 -2.86 -11.47 7.24
N GLN A 58 -2.65 -10.18 6.98
CA GLN A 58 -3.33 -9.05 7.60
C GLN A 58 -4.31 -8.42 6.60
N PRO A 59 -5.39 -9.13 6.20
CA PRO A 59 -6.22 -8.74 5.06
C PRO A 59 -6.96 -7.41 5.31
N ARG A 60 -7.29 -7.09 6.56
CA ARG A 60 -7.94 -5.81 6.91
C ARG A 60 -7.02 -4.63 6.66
N ARG A 61 -5.75 -4.75 7.08
CA ARG A 61 -4.72 -3.73 6.88
C ARG A 61 -4.41 -3.57 5.39
N ALA A 62 -4.32 -4.68 4.63
CA ALA A 62 -4.16 -4.64 3.19
C ALA A 62 -5.29 -3.84 2.50
N ALA A 63 -6.55 -4.10 2.85
CA ALA A 63 -7.70 -3.39 2.30
C ALA A 63 -7.69 -1.89 2.62
N ILE A 64 -7.38 -1.50 3.87
CA ILE A 64 -7.29 -0.08 4.26
C ILE A 64 -6.19 0.63 3.47
N LEU A 65 -5.02 0.01 3.33
CA LEU A 65 -3.90 0.59 2.59
C LEU A 65 -4.18 0.74 1.10
N LEU A 66 -4.85 -0.25 0.49
CA LEU A 66 -5.29 -0.18 -0.91
C LEU A 66 -6.27 0.98 -1.15
N GLY A 67 -7.25 1.15 -0.26
CA GLY A 67 -8.20 2.26 -0.36
C GLY A 67 -7.53 3.62 -0.21
N ALA A 68 -6.57 3.74 0.73
CA ALA A 68 -5.80 4.96 0.90
C ALA A 68 -4.94 5.27 -0.35
N ALA A 69 -4.29 4.27 -0.94
CA ALA A 69 -3.51 4.44 -2.16
C ALA A 69 -4.37 4.89 -3.35
N GLU A 70 -5.55 4.31 -3.51
CA GLU A 70 -6.51 4.67 -4.57
C GLU A 70 -6.92 6.14 -4.45
N SER A 71 -7.29 6.60 -3.25
CA SER A 71 -7.64 8.01 -2.98
C SER A 71 -6.50 8.97 -3.33
N VAL A 72 -5.25 8.60 -2.99
CA VAL A 72 -4.07 9.38 -3.36
C VAL A 72 -3.87 9.45 -4.87
N ARG A 73 -4.02 8.32 -5.58
CA ARG A 73 -3.88 8.27 -7.05
C ARG A 73 -4.91 9.12 -7.76
N GLU A 74 -6.17 9.03 -7.33
CA GLU A 74 -7.26 9.85 -7.87
C GLU A 74 -6.99 11.34 -7.66
N GLY A 75 -6.58 11.74 -6.44
CA GLY A 75 -6.26 13.11 -6.12
C GLY A 75 -5.05 13.67 -6.90
N ALA A 76 -4.07 12.82 -7.20
CA ALA A 76 -2.87 13.19 -7.96
C ALA A 76 -3.05 13.09 -9.48
N GLY A 77 -4.13 12.45 -9.96
CA GLY A 77 -4.32 12.15 -11.38
C GLY A 77 -3.31 11.16 -11.95
N THR A 78 -2.72 10.30 -11.10
CA THR A 78 -1.64 9.38 -11.48
C THR A 78 -2.13 7.92 -11.45
N PRO A 79 -2.26 7.24 -12.59
CA PRO A 79 -2.73 5.85 -12.61
C PRO A 79 -1.72 4.90 -11.98
N LEU A 80 -2.19 3.72 -11.57
CA LEU A 80 -1.33 2.62 -11.12
C LEU A 80 -0.37 2.21 -12.24
N PRO A 81 0.96 2.21 -12.03
CA PRO A 81 1.89 1.78 -13.05
C PRO A 81 1.68 0.31 -13.39
N ALA A 82 2.05 -0.08 -14.61
CA ALA A 82 1.80 -1.42 -15.10
C ALA A 82 2.58 -2.50 -14.33
N GLN A 83 3.74 -2.14 -13.80
CA GLN A 83 4.66 -3.03 -13.10
C GLN A 83 4.06 -3.53 -11.78
N GLU A 84 3.50 -2.64 -10.97
CA GLU A 84 2.96 -2.98 -9.64
C GLU A 84 1.50 -3.44 -9.68
N ARG A 85 0.86 -3.41 -10.85
CA ARG A 85 -0.53 -3.86 -11.03
C ARG A 85 -0.74 -5.29 -10.56
N ALA A 86 0.15 -6.20 -10.93
CA ALA A 86 0.02 -7.61 -10.57
C ALA A 86 0.14 -7.83 -9.05
N ASP A 87 1.01 -7.07 -8.37
CA ASP A 87 1.18 -7.14 -6.92
C ASP A 87 -0.05 -6.62 -6.18
N VAL A 88 -0.60 -5.49 -6.64
CA VAL A 88 -1.83 -4.90 -6.09
C VAL A 88 -3.03 -5.81 -6.33
N GLU A 89 -3.15 -6.43 -7.50
CA GLU A 89 -4.20 -7.41 -7.80
C GLU A 89 -4.09 -8.63 -6.87
N ARG A 90 -2.89 -9.18 -6.70
CA ARG A 90 -2.63 -10.29 -5.77
C ARG A 90 -2.98 -9.93 -4.32
N ALA A 91 -2.63 -8.74 -3.86
CA ALA A 91 -2.99 -8.26 -2.51
C ALA A 91 -4.51 -8.10 -2.36
N THR A 92 -5.18 -7.59 -3.39
CA THR A 92 -6.64 -7.42 -3.43
C THR A 92 -7.35 -8.78 -3.40
N GLU A 93 -6.91 -9.74 -4.19
CA GLU A 93 -7.44 -11.10 -4.23
C GLU A 93 -7.25 -11.85 -2.90
N ALA A 94 -6.08 -11.68 -2.25
CA ALA A 94 -5.82 -12.26 -0.94
C ALA A 94 -6.74 -11.68 0.15
N ALA A 95 -6.96 -10.36 0.12
CA ALA A 95 -7.89 -9.68 1.01
C ALA A 95 -9.34 -10.12 0.74
N LEU A 96 -9.74 -10.18 -0.53
CA LEU A 96 -11.07 -10.64 -0.96
C LEU A 96 -11.35 -12.06 -0.50
N SER A 97 -10.39 -12.97 -0.68
CA SER A 97 -10.53 -14.38 -0.30
C SER A 97 -10.69 -14.57 1.21
N SER A 98 -10.12 -13.66 2.02
CA SER A 98 -10.15 -13.76 3.48
C SER A 98 -11.33 -13.03 4.11
N LEU A 99 -11.75 -11.89 3.54
CA LEU A 99 -12.78 -11.00 4.10
C LEU A 99 -14.15 -11.18 3.42
N GLY A 100 -14.17 -11.61 2.16
CA GLY A 100 -15.35 -11.51 1.31
C GLY A 100 -15.56 -10.09 0.76
N ALA A 101 -16.42 -9.98 -0.26
CA ALA A 101 -16.56 -8.75 -1.04
C ALA A 101 -17.12 -7.57 -0.25
N GLN A 102 -18.09 -7.81 0.65
CA GLN A 102 -18.73 -6.73 1.42
C GLN A 102 -17.77 -6.09 2.41
N ASP A 103 -17.05 -6.90 3.19
CA ASP A 103 -16.09 -6.40 4.18
C ASP A 103 -14.89 -5.73 3.50
N LEU A 104 -14.42 -6.30 2.38
CA LEU A 104 -13.38 -5.67 1.56
C LEU A 104 -13.81 -4.27 1.10
N ALA A 105 -15.00 -4.13 0.53
CA ALA A 105 -15.51 -2.85 0.06
C ALA A 105 -15.62 -1.81 1.19
N GLY A 106 -16.09 -2.23 2.38
CA GLY A 106 -16.17 -1.36 3.55
C GLY A 106 -14.79 -0.86 4.02
N LEU A 107 -13.78 -1.74 4.01
CA LEU A 107 -12.42 -1.40 4.43
C LEU A 107 -11.65 -0.57 3.40
N LEU A 108 -11.86 -0.81 2.10
CA LEU A 108 -11.37 0.06 1.03
C LEU A 108 -11.93 1.47 1.21
N GLU A 109 -13.24 1.60 1.40
CA GLU A 109 -13.88 2.90 1.59
C GLU A 109 -13.45 3.59 2.89
N GLN A 110 -13.19 2.81 3.96
CA GLN A 110 -12.56 3.34 5.16
C GLN A 110 -11.18 3.91 4.83
N GLY A 111 -10.32 3.16 4.16
CA GLY A 111 -8.99 3.59 3.75
C GLY A 111 -9.00 4.85 2.87
N ARG A 112 -9.95 4.92 1.92
CA ARG A 112 -10.12 6.09 1.03
C ARG A 112 -10.36 7.40 1.78
N ARG A 113 -10.96 7.33 2.97
CA ARG A 113 -11.27 8.49 3.83
C ARG A 113 -10.18 8.81 4.86
N MET A 114 -9.18 7.96 4.99
CA MET A 114 -8.10 8.15 5.97
C MET A 114 -7.02 9.08 5.42
N SER A 115 -6.33 9.78 6.33
CA SER A 115 -5.09 10.44 5.97
C SER A 115 -3.99 9.39 5.74
N VAL A 116 -2.98 9.73 4.93
CA VAL A 116 -1.85 8.83 4.65
C VAL A 116 -1.15 8.35 5.94
N PRO A 117 -0.86 9.21 6.94
CA PRO A 117 -0.30 8.76 8.22
C PRO A 117 -1.20 7.79 8.98
N ASP A 118 -2.52 8.03 9.00
CA ASP A 118 -3.46 7.16 9.70
C ASP A 118 -3.55 5.80 9.02
N ALA A 119 -3.59 5.77 7.68
CA ALA A 119 -3.63 4.52 6.93
C ALA A 119 -2.33 3.71 7.14
N ALA A 120 -1.16 4.36 7.10
CA ALA A 120 0.15 3.71 7.29
C ALA A 120 0.36 3.15 8.72
N THR A 121 -0.37 3.68 9.70
CA THR A 121 -0.33 3.24 11.10
C THR A 121 -1.51 2.35 11.49
N SER A 122 -2.45 2.11 10.58
CA SER A 122 -3.63 1.28 10.83
C SER A 122 -3.26 -0.18 11.13
N MET A 123 -3.15 -0.41 12.44
CA MET A 123 -3.27 -1.63 13.24
C MET A 123 -2.19 -2.72 13.13
N ASN A 124 -1.45 -2.77 14.24
CA ASN A 124 -0.71 -3.91 14.82
C ASN A 124 -1.63 -4.77 15.74
N ASP A 125 -2.95 -4.71 15.58
CA ASP A 125 -3.91 -5.45 16.43
C ASP A 125 -4.06 -6.93 16.01
#